data_AF-A0A8T0FZN8-F1
#
_entry.id   AF-A0A8T0FZN8-F1
#
_cell.length_a   1.000
_cell.length_b   1.000
_cell.length_c   1.000
_cell.angle_alpha   90.00
_cell.angle_beta   90.00
_cell.angle_gamma   90.00
#
_symmetry.space_group_name_H-M   'P 1'
#
loop_
_entity.id
_entity.type
_entity.pdbx_description
1 polymer ?
#
loop_
_entity_poly.entity_id
_entity_poly.type
_entity_poly.pdbx_seq_one_letter_code
_entity_poly.pdbx_strand_id
1 'polypeptide(L)'
;MSCFAKKSQTYLFKHSASYCTASNSQVKPGAAPNEIVIPYRVERGPTDILKALASTLSKDYTAPLYKYEDDPYFIPSSNITKRSFAFKKIRKKCSLFS
;
A
#
# COMPACT_ATOMS: atom_id res chain seq x y z
N MET A 1 44.51 -8.35 10.54
CA MET A 1 43.22 -8.45 9.85
C MET A 1 42.17 -8.82 10.89
N SER A 2 41.30 -7.90 11.30
CA SER A 2 40.23 -8.18 12.26
C SER A 2 38.89 -7.81 11.64
N CYS A 3 38.03 -8.81 11.45
CA CYS A 3 36.66 -8.64 11.00
C CYS A 3 35.78 -8.18 12.17
N PHE A 4 35.15 -7.02 12.05
CA PHE A 4 34.05 -6.61 12.91
C PHE A 4 32.75 -7.26 12.42
N ALA A 5 32.23 -8.23 13.18
CA ALA A 5 30.91 -8.79 12.98
C ALA A 5 29.84 -7.75 13.36
N LYS A 6 29.16 -7.18 12.36
CA LYS A 6 28.00 -6.31 12.60
C LYS A 6 26.79 -7.18 12.96
N LYS A 7 26.35 -7.05 14.21
CA LYS A 7 25.11 -7.66 14.72
C LYS A 7 23.94 -7.11 13.89
N SER A 8 23.30 -7.98 13.10
CA SER A 8 22.10 -7.66 12.35
C SER A 8 20.96 -7.37 13.34
N GLN A 9 20.65 -6.09 13.53
CA GLN A 9 19.39 -5.73 14.18
C GLN A 9 18.27 -5.90 13.17
N THR A 10 17.61 -7.05 13.21
CA THR A 10 16.33 -7.27 12.54
C THR A 10 15.26 -6.48 13.29
N TYR A 11 14.84 -5.36 12.73
CA TYR A 11 13.68 -4.63 13.22
C TYR A 11 12.41 -5.42 12.84
N LEU A 12 11.87 -6.17 13.81
CA LEU A 12 10.53 -6.74 13.73
C LEU A 12 9.51 -5.63 13.95
N PHE A 13 8.96 -5.10 12.86
CA PHE A 13 7.80 -4.21 12.92
C PHE A 13 6.57 -5.05 13.29
N LYS A 14 6.24 -5.08 14.58
CA LYS A 14 4.97 -5.65 15.07
C LYS A 14 3.83 -4.77 14.57
N HIS A 15 3.26 -5.12 13.42
CA HIS A 15 1.92 -4.65 13.09
C HIS A 15 0.96 -5.36 14.04
N SER A 16 0.54 -4.67 15.11
CA SER A 16 -0.68 -5.05 15.83
C SER A 16 -1.83 -4.84 14.87
N ALA A 17 -2.18 -5.90 14.13
CA ALA A 17 -3.38 -5.95 13.34
C ALA A 17 -4.59 -5.92 14.31
N SER A 18 -5.00 -4.71 14.69
CA SER A 18 -6.33 -4.48 15.23
C SER A 18 -7.28 -4.46 14.04
N TYR A 19 -7.57 -5.63 13.48
CA TYR A 19 -8.77 -5.79 12.68
C TYR A 19 -9.94 -5.58 13.63
N CYS A 20 -10.57 -4.41 13.56
CA CYS A 20 -11.92 -4.25 14.07
C CYS A 20 -12.76 -5.27 13.32
N THR A 21 -13.23 -6.30 14.01
CA THR A 21 -14.17 -7.28 13.48
C THR A 21 -15.41 -6.51 13.03
N ALA A 22 -15.60 -6.40 11.72
CA ALA A 22 -16.82 -5.85 11.16
C ALA A 22 -17.97 -6.75 11.61
N SER A 23 -18.73 -6.29 12.60
CA SER A 23 -20.01 -6.88 12.97
C SER A 23 -20.93 -6.71 11.77
N ASN A 24 -21.06 -7.77 10.98
CA ASN A 24 -22.16 -7.92 10.04
C ASN A 24 -23.44 -7.67 10.84
N SER A 25 -24.20 -6.64 10.45
CA SER A 25 -25.41 -6.22 11.15
C SER A 25 -26.42 -7.36 11.10
N GLN A 26 -26.40 -8.18 12.14
CA GLN A 26 -27.45 -9.14 12.42
C GLN A 26 -28.69 -8.31 12.71
N VAL A 27 -29.59 -8.27 11.72
CA VAL A 27 -30.96 -7.81 11.86
C VAL A 27 -31.53 -8.47 13.12
N LYS A 28 -31.89 -7.65 14.11
CA LYS A 28 -32.55 -8.12 15.33
C LYS A 28 -33.92 -8.69 14.90
N PRO A 29 -34.20 -9.99 15.02
CA PRO A 29 -35.48 -10.55 14.59
C PRO A 29 -36.52 -10.19 15.67
N GLY A 30 -37.22 -9.08 15.48
CA GLY A 30 -38.27 -8.63 16.41
C GLY A 30 -38.85 -7.24 16.15
N ALA A 31 -38.59 -6.61 15.00
CA ALA A 31 -39.15 -5.30 14.68
C ALA A 31 -40.53 -5.44 14.02
N ALA A 32 -41.51 -4.70 14.53
CA ALA A 32 -42.88 -4.64 14.01
C ALA A 32 -42.87 -4.18 12.53
N PRO A 33 -43.87 -4.56 11.70
CA PRO A 33 -43.84 -4.37 10.24
C PRO A 33 -43.76 -2.91 9.75
N ASN A 34 -43.83 -1.92 10.66
CA ASN A 34 -43.78 -0.49 10.35
C ASN A 34 -42.63 0.26 11.04
N GLU A 35 -41.65 -0.43 11.63
CA GLU A 35 -40.52 0.20 12.30
C GLU A 35 -39.40 0.55 11.29
N ILE A 36 -39.19 1.84 11.03
CA ILE A 36 -38.13 2.34 10.14
C ILE A 36 -36.79 2.26 10.88
N VAL A 37 -35.97 1.26 10.55
CA VAL A 37 -34.62 1.10 11.11
C VAL A 37 -33.60 1.80 10.21
N ILE A 38 -33.03 2.90 10.69
CA ILE A 38 -31.97 3.65 9.99
C ILE A 38 -30.63 2.93 10.24
N PRO A 39 -29.86 2.59 9.20
CA PRO A 39 -28.57 1.91 9.37
C PRO A 39 -27.49 2.88 9.90
N TYR A 40 -26.52 2.30 10.61
CA TYR A 40 -25.37 3.06 11.10
C TYR A 40 -24.43 3.44 9.95
N ARG A 41 -23.86 4.64 10.06
CA ARG A 41 -22.77 5.09 9.20
C ARG A 41 -21.52 4.27 9.50
N VAL A 42 -20.87 3.78 8.45
CA VAL A 42 -19.55 3.16 8.54
C VAL A 42 -18.49 4.25 8.40
N GLU A 43 -17.70 4.48 9.45
CA GLU A 43 -16.58 5.41 9.39
C GLU A 43 -15.42 4.83 8.58
N ARG A 44 -14.87 5.64 7.68
CA ARG A 44 -13.77 5.28 6.80
C ARG A 44 -12.73 6.38 6.80
N GLY A 45 -11.46 6.01 6.77
CA GLY A 45 -10.36 6.92 6.48
C GLY A 45 -10.35 7.33 4.99
N PRO A 46 -9.65 8.42 4.65
CA PRO A 46 -9.60 8.95 3.28
C PRO A 46 -8.94 7.99 2.27
N THR A 47 -8.23 6.95 2.72
CA THR A 47 -7.48 6.01 1.88
C THR A 47 -7.98 4.56 1.96
N ASP A 48 -9.07 4.29 2.67
CA ASP A 48 -9.48 2.91 2.96
C ASP A 48 -9.96 2.15 1.72
N ILE A 49 -10.63 2.84 0.80
CA ILE A 49 -11.02 2.26 -0.49
C ILE A 49 -9.79 1.89 -1.31
N LEU A 50 -8.77 2.76 -1.33
CA LEU A 50 -7.53 2.50 -2.07
C LEU A 50 -6.77 1.30 -1.51
N LYS A 51 -6.73 1.16 -0.18
CA LYS A 51 -6.12 -0.01 0.49
C LYS A 51 -6.90 -1.29 0.19
N ALA A 52 -8.23 -1.25 0.22
CA ALA A 52 -9.08 -2.38 -0.12
C ALA A 52 -8.80 -2.85 -1.56
N LEU A 53 -8.80 -1.94 -2.53
CA LEU A 53 -8.49 -2.26 -3.93
C LEU A 53 -7.06 -2.78 -4.09
N ALA A 54 -6.07 -2.15 -3.48
CA ALA A 54 -4.68 -2.61 -3.54
C ALA A 54 -4.52 -4.04 -2.96
N SER A 55 -5.33 -4.42 -1.98
CA SER A 55 -5.28 -5.78 -1.39
C SER A 55 -5.89 -6.86 -2.27
N THR A 56 -6.82 -6.50 -3.16
CA THR A 56 -7.44 -7.46 -4.11
C THR A 56 -6.53 -7.80 -5.29
N LEU A 57 -5.50 -6.99 -5.54
CA LEU A 57 -4.61 -7.15 -6.69
C LEU A 57 -3.30 -7.81 -6.25
N SER A 58 -2.88 -8.84 -6.99
CA SER A 58 -1.56 -9.43 -6.85
C SER A 58 -0.50 -8.69 -7.67
N LYS A 59 0.77 -8.89 -7.32
CA LYS A 59 1.88 -8.35 -8.12
C LYS A 59 1.98 -9.07 -9.47
N ASP A 60 2.05 -8.31 -10.55
CA ASP A 60 2.37 -8.83 -11.88
C ASP A 60 3.90 -9.00 -12.03
N TYR A 61 4.32 -10.17 -12.51
CA TYR A 61 5.72 -10.50 -12.77
C TYR A 61 6.13 -10.30 -14.23
N THR A 62 5.16 -10.14 -15.13
CA THR A 62 5.39 -9.95 -16.56
C THR A 62 5.56 -8.48 -16.91
N ALA A 63 4.88 -7.58 -16.19
CA ALA A 63 4.99 -6.15 -16.40
C ALA A 63 6.22 -5.52 -15.69
N PRO A 64 6.79 -4.44 -16.28
CA PRO A 64 7.73 -3.58 -15.57
C PRO A 64 7.06 -2.91 -14.37
N LEU A 65 7.87 -2.44 -13.42
CA LEU A 65 7.34 -1.77 -12.22
C LEU A 65 6.77 -0.39 -12.59
N TYR A 66 5.55 -0.06 -12.13
CA TYR A 66 4.80 1.18 -12.40
C TYR A 66 5.57 2.51 -12.26
N LYS A 67 6.70 2.52 -11.55
CA LYS A 67 7.54 3.72 -11.43
C LYS A 67 8.25 4.12 -12.73
N TYR A 68 8.29 3.23 -13.72
CA TYR A 68 8.87 3.45 -15.03
C TYR A 68 7.76 3.70 -16.05
N GLU A 69 8.10 4.40 -17.14
CA GLU A 69 7.17 4.58 -18.25
C GLU A 69 6.97 3.24 -18.98
N ASP A 70 5.80 3.03 -19.58
CA ASP A 70 5.40 1.76 -20.22
C ASP A 70 6.00 1.56 -21.63
N ASP A 71 7.06 2.31 -21.95
CA ASP A 71 7.76 2.20 -23.23
C ASP A 71 8.96 1.24 -23.08
N PRO A 72 9.13 0.24 -23.97
CA PRO A 72 10.28 -0.65 -23.98
C PRO A 72 11.64 0.04 -23.83
N TYR A 73 11.81 1.25 -24.38
CA TYR A 73 13.06 2.00 -24.31
C TYR A 73 13.32 2.64 -22.93
N PHE A 74 12.27 2.91 -22.16
CA PHE A 74 12.37 3.61 -20.87
C PHE A 74 12.42 2.69 -19.65
N ILE A 75 12.35 1.38 -19.84
CA ILE A 75 12.43 0.38 -18.78
C ILE A 75 13.90 0.00 -18.52
N PRO A 76 14.48 0.32 -17.34
CA PRO A 76 15.87 -0.01 -17.05
C PRO A 76 16.06 -1.49 -16.76
N SER A 77 16.90 -2.15 -17.56
CA SER A 77 17.21 -3.58 -17.44
C SER A 77 18.21 -3.88 -16.32
N SER A 78 19.25 -3.05 -16.14
CA SER A 78 20.36 -3.29 -15.21
C SER A 78 20.25 -2.53 -13.88
N ASN A 79 20.90 -3.00 -12.82
CA ASN A 79 20.87 -2.32 -11.52
C ASN A 79 21.51 -0.92 -11.55
N ILE A 80 22.55 -0.73 -12.39
CA ILE A 80 23.21 0.57 -12.57
C ILE A 80 22.23 1.57 -13.17
N THR A 81 21.52 1.18 -14.23
CA THR A 81 20.53 2.06 -14.90
C THR A 81 19.33 2.36 -14.00
N LYS A 82 18.87 1.40 -13.18
CA LYS A 82 17.84 1.62 -12.15
C LYS A 82 18.26 2.69 -11.14
N ARG A 83 19.53 2.68 -10.70
CA ARG A 83 20.07 3.67 -9.75
C ARG A 83 20.16 5.07 -10.37
N SER A 84 20.64 5.16 -11.62
CA SER A 84 20.69 6.44 -12.35
C SER A 84 19.31 7.03 -12.59
N PHE A 85 18.32 6.20 -12.91
CA PHE A 85 16.92 6.64 -13.02
C PHE A 85 16.39 7.22 -11.71
N ALA A 86 16.64 6.54 -10.59
CA ALA A 86 16.22 7.01 -9.27
C ALA A 86 16.83 8.38 -8.93
N PHE A 87 18.13 8.56 -9.18
CA PHE A 87 18.79 9.86 -8.99
C PHE A 87 18.18 10.97 -9.84
N LYS A 88 17.92 10.70 -11.13
CA LYS A 88 17.26 11.64 -12.05
C LYS A 88 15.86 12.02 -11.57
N LYS A 89 15.06 11.04 -11.11
CA LYS A 89 13.70 11.27 -10.59
C LYS A 89 13.72 12.13 -9.33
N ILE A 90 14.64 11.86 -8.39
CA ILE A 90 14.82 12.66 -7.17
C ILE A 90 15.25 14.09 -7.53
N ARG A 91 16.23 14.27 -8.43
CA ARG A 91 16.66 15.61 -8.87
C ARG A 91 15.51 16.42 -9.46
N LYS A 92 14.70 15.81 -10.35
CA LYS A 92 13.50 16.46 -10.91
C LYS A 92 12.51 16.91 -9.83
N LYS A 93 12.39 16.15 -8.74
CA LYS A 93 11.54 16.49 -7.61
C LYS A 93 12.11 17.66 -6.79
N CYS A 94 13.42 17.68 -6.56
CA CYS A 94 14.09 18.80 -5.88
C CYS A 94 14.01 20.10 -6.68
N SER A 95 14.12 20.05 -8.01
CA SER A 95 14.00 21.23 -8.87
C SER A 95 12.58 21.80 -8.97
N LEU A 96 11.57 21.09 -8.47
CA LEU A 96 10.19 21.59 -8.36
C LEU A 96 9.94 22.32 -7.03
N PHE A 97 10.94 22.35 -6.15
CA PHE A 97 10.88 22.94 -4.80
C PHE A 97 11.91 24.07 -4.59
N SER A 98 12.51 24.58 -5.67
CA SER A 98 13.32 25.81 -5.72
C SER A 98 12.67 26.78 -6.70
#